data_AF-A0A8I3W8L1-F1
#
_entry.id   AF-A0A8I3W8L1-F1
#
_cell.length_a   1.000
_cell.length_b   1.000
_cell.length_c   1.000
_cell.angle_alpha   90.00
_cell.angle_beta   90.00
_cell.angle_gamma   90.00
#
_symmetry.space_group_name_H-M   'P 1'
#
loop_
_entity.id
_entity.type
_entity.pdbx_description
1 polymer ?
#
loop_
_entity_poly.entity_id
_entity_poly.type
_entity_poly.pdbx_seq_one_letter_code
_entity_poly.pdbx_strand_id
1 'polypeptide(L)'
;MAASGRGLCKAVAASPFPAWRGAHSEARGGLKSEYDAVVIGAGHNGLVAAAYLQRLGVNTAVFETRHVIGGAAVTEEIIPEFKFSRASYLLSLLRPQIYTDLELKKHGLRLHLRNPHSFTPMLEEGAGGKVPRSLLLGTDMAENQKQIAQFSQKDAQAFPRYEEFMHCLALAIDPLLDVAPVDMAAFQRGSLLQRIRSLSTLKPLLKAGRILGAQLPRYYEVLTAPITKMLDQWFESEPLKATLATDAVIGAMTSPHTPGSGYVLLHHVMGGLEGTPGAWGYVQGGMGALSDAIAISATTHGASIFTEKTVVKVQVNSEGRVQGVVLEDGTEVRSRAVLSSTSPQITFLKLAPQEWLPEEFVERISQLDTRSPVTKINVAVDRLPSFLAAPNAPGGQPLPHHQCSIHLNCEDTLLLHQAFEDAMDGLPSHRPMIELCIPSSLDPTLAPAGCHVVSLFTQYTPYTLAGGKAWDEQERNAYADREHIPLCHDPGPALLCPPCTPALRLPLPSPGPVSLWKWRSSWAHGEGVGLTQAAVCKGDDDASHRGMCGLYTHTHSSPKYAPCVIQHSPTPSIIMQEPQFLAGCEEAGGPVENPKWQVTAAASN
;
A
#
# COMPACT_ATOMS: atom_id res chain seq x y z
N MET A 1 -18.46 51.77 -30.84
CA MET A 1 -17.34 52.70 -30.55
C MET A 1 -16.12 51.88 -30.16
N ALA A 2 -14.92 52.27 -30.59
CA ALA A 2 -13.70 51.48 -30.44
C ALA A 2 -12.77 52.08 -29.39
N ALA A 3 -12.17 51.23 -28.56
CA ALA A 3 -10.96 51.46 -27.76
C ALA A 3 -10.41 50.07 -27.36
N SER A 4 -9.59 49.44 -28.18
CA SER A 4 -8.11 49.56 -28.16
C SER A 4 -7.43 48.63 -27.14
N GLY A 5 -7.52 47.32 -27.38
CA GLY A 5 -6.62 46.35 -26.74
C GLY A 5 -5.29 46.29 -27.47
N ARG A 6 -4.19 46.71 -26.81
CA ARG A 6 -2.81 46.37 -27.17
C ARG A 6 -1.94 46.34 -25.92
N GLY A 7 -1.17 45.26 -25.76
CA GLY A 7 -0.06 45.19 -24.81
C GLY A 7 -0.16 44.06 -23.79
N LEU A 8 0.34 42.88 -24.17
CA LEU A 8 1.22 42.02 -23.35
C LEU A 8 1.57 40.73 -24.13
N CYS A 9 2.44 40.88 -25.12
CA CYS A 9 3.34 39.80 -25.52
C CYS A 9 4.71 40.08 -24.88
N LYS A 10 5.45 39.02 -24.55
CA LYS A 10 6.61 38.96 -23.63
C LYS A 10 6.17 38.86 -22.14
N ALA A 11 6.68 37.94 -21.32
CA ALA A 11 7.77 36.99 -21.56
C ALA A 11 7.40 35.56 -21.11
N VAL A 12 7.64 34.58 -21.99
CA VAL A 12 7.85 33.19 -21.58
C VAL A 12 9.30 33.10 -21.12
N ALA A 13 9.56 33.43 -19.86
CA ALA A 13 10.79 33.02 -19.20
C ALA A 13 10.57 31.58 -18.71
N ALA A 14 11.56 30.71 -18.91
CA ALA A 14 11.48 29.33 -18.45
C ALA A 14 11.26 29.31 -16.92
N SER A 15 10.17 28.72 -16.46
CA SER A 15 9.96 28.49 -15.03
C SER A 15 11.10 27.60 -14.50
N PRO A 16 11.85 28.03 -13.47
CA PRO A 16 12.75 27.11 -12.78
C PRO A 16 11.92 26.01 -12.11
N PHE A 17 12.52 24.83 -11.98
CA PHE A 17 11.90 23.62 -11.43
C PHE A 17 11.12 23.90 -10.12
N PRO A 18 9.94 23.27 -9.91
CA PRO A 18 9.12 23.53 -8.74
C PRO A 18 9.87 23.25 -7.43
N ALA A 19 9.82 24.21 -6.52
CA ALA A 19 10.68 24.32 -5.33
C ALA A 19 10.55 23.19 -4.28
N TRP A 20 9.75 22.16 -4.53
CA TRP A 20 9.58 21.00 -3.66
C TRP A 20 10.70 19.95 -3.81
N ARG A 21 11.48 19.95 -4.91
CA ARG A 21 12.57 18.96 -5.11
C ARG A 21 13.85 19.20 -4.30
N GLY A 22 13.96 20.32 -3.57
CA GLY A 22 15.23 20.74 -2.94
C GLY A 22 15.29 20.66 -1.40
N ALA A 23 14.17 20.44 -0.71
CA ALA A 23 14.06 20.74 0.73
C ALA A 23 14.90 19.86 1.68
N HIS A 24 15.29 18.65 1.25
CA HIS A 24 15.98 17.65 2.11
C HIS A 24 17.41 17.31 1.66
N SER A 25 17.93 17.91 0.58
CA SER A 25 19.22 17.50 0.01
C SER A 25 20.45 17.96 0.82
N GLU A 26 20.33 19.00 1.66
CA GLU A 26 21.48 19.59 2.38
C GLU A 26 21.15 19.96 3.85
N ALA A 27 21.22 18.98 4.74
CA ALA A 27 21.18 19.21 6.19
C ALA A 27 22.50 19.81 6.75
N ARG A 28 22.82 21.07 6.38
CA ARG A 28 23.84 21.98 6.97
C ARG A 28 25.27 21.42 7.26
N GLY A 29 25.65 20.28 6.73
CA GLY A 29 26.98 19.72 6.87
C GLY A 29 27.25 18.67 5.79
N GLY A 30 28.48 18.66 5.26
CA GLY A 30 28.91 17.64 4.31
C GLY A 30 28.95 16.25 4.94
N LEU A 31 28.94 15.22 4.09
CA LEU A 31 29.07 13.82 4.50
C LEU A 31 30.33 13.63 5.37
N LYS A 32 30.14 13.20 6.61
CA LYS A 32 31.22 12.81 7.53
C LYS A 32 31.64 11.35 7.29
N SER A 33 32.89 11.03 7.59
CA SER A 33 33.42 9.66 7.57
C SER A 33 33.04 8.81 8.79
N GLU A 34 32.36 9.39 9.79
CA GLU A 34 31.96 8.69 11.02
C GLU A 34 30.67 9.28 11.63
N TYR A 35 29.77 8.38 12.05
CA TYR A 35 28.55 8.65 12.80
C TYR A 35 28.41 7.64 13.95
N ASP A 36 27.64 7.94 14.99
CA ASP A 36 27.39 6.96 16.05
C ASP A 36 26.49 5.83 15.53
N ALA A 37 25.43 6.21 14.80
CA ALA A 37 24.49 5.31 14.16
C ALA A 37 24.22 5.70 12.70
N VAL A 38 24.01 4.70 11.86
CA VAL A 38 23.58 4.83 10.47
C VAL A 38 22.23 4.14 10.29
N VAL A 39 21.32 4.76 9.54
CA VAL A 39 20.04 4.19 9.11
C VAL A 39 20.04 4.01 7.60
N ILE A 40 19.75 2.80 7.13
CA ILE A 40 19.65 2.47 5.70
C ILE A 40 18.18 2.57 5.27
N GLY A 41 17.90 3.47 4.33
CA GLY A 41 16.56 3.79 3.82
C GLY A 41 15.86 4.90 4.63
N ALA A 42 15.42 5.96 3.94
CA ALA A 42 14.62 7.04 4.50
C ALA A 42 13.11 6.78 4.34
N GLY A 43 12.68 5.52 4.49
CA GLY A 43 11.27 5.20 4.73
C GLY A 43 10.78 5.80 6.06
N HIS A 44 9.47 5.94 6.25
CA HIS A 44 8.90 6.49 7.49
C HIS A 44 9.43 5.81 8.77
N ASN A 45 9.65 4.49 8.76
CA ASN A 45 10.24 3.77 9.89
C ASN A 45 11.70 4.18 10.16
N GLY A 46 12.55 4.24 9.12
CA GLY A 46 13.93 4.72 9.23
C GLY A 46 14.01 6.18 9.69
N LEU A 47 13.13 7.05 9.18
CA LEU A 47 13.04 8.44 9.60
C LEU A 47 12.62 8.58 11.08
N VAL A 48 11.65 7.78 11.55
CA VAL A 48 11.25 7.73 12.97
C VAL A 48 12.42 7.26 13.84
N ALA A 49 13.09 6.17 13.45
CA ALA A 49 14.26 5.65 14.18
C ALA A 49 15.38 6.70 14.28
N ALA A 50 15.68 7.38 13.17
CA ALA A 50 16.67 8.46 13.15
C ALA A 50 16.27 9.65 14.04
N ALA A 51 14.99 10.04 14.04
CA ALA A 51 14.49 11.11 14.89
C ALA A 51 14.65 10.78 16.38
N TYR A 52 14.31 9.56 16.81
CA TYR A 52 14.48 9.14 18.21
C TYR A 52 15.95 9.00 18.61
N LEU A 53 16.81 8.38 17.77
CA LEU A 53 18.24 8.27 18.03
C LEU A 53 18.89 9.65 18.20
N GLN A 54 18.61 10.57 17.28
CA GLN A 54 19.16 11.91 17.31
C GLN A 54 18.70 12.70 18.55
N ARG A 55 17.42 12.56 18.95
CA ARG A 55 16.89 13.19 20.18
C ARG A 55 17.53 12.65 21.47
N LEU A 56 18.04 11.42 21.44
CA LEU A 56 18.82 10.83 22.52
C LEU A 56 20.31 11.22 22.46
N GLY A 57 20.71 12.11 21.54
CA GLY A 57 22.07 12.61 21.39
C GLY A 57 23.00 11.73 20.55
N VAL A 58 22.47 10.70 19.87
CA VAL A 58 23.24 9.83 18.98
C VAL A 58 23.44 10.55 17.63
N ASN A 59 24.67 10.88 17.24
CA ASN A 59 24.94 11.53 15.95
C ASN A 59 24.58 10.57 14.81
N THR A 60 23.44 10.81 14.16
CA THR A 60 22.79 9.85 13.26
C THR A 60 22.78 10.32 11.80
N ALA A 61 23.10 9.42 10.89
CA ALA A 61 22.94 9.61 9.44
C ALA A 61 21.91 8.65 8.84
N VAL A 62 21.11 9.13 7.90
CA VAL A 62 20.19 8.32 7.07
C VAL A 62 20.66 8.36 5.62
N PHE A 63 20.75 7.20 4.98
CA PHE A 63 21.09 7.08 3.56
C PHE A 63 19.91 6.50 2.76
N GLU A 64 19.45 7.25 1.76
CA GLU A 64 18.35 6.90 0.86
C GLU A 64 18.87 6.79 -0.57
N THR A 65 18.48 5.73 -1.27
CA THR A 65 18.91 5.49 -2.66
C THR A 65 18.17 6.39 -3.66
N ARG A 66 16.90 6.72 -3.39
CA ARG A 66 16.12 7.63 -4.23
C ARG A 66 16.47 9.11 -3.97
N HIS A 67 16.10 9.96 -4.92
CA HIS A 67 16.08 11.42 -4.78
C HIS A 67 14.97 11.96 -3.86
N VAL A 68 14.19 11.09 -3.21
CA VAL A 68 13.01 11.45 -2.42
C VAL A 68 12.85 10.51 -1.22
N ILE A 69 12.51 11.08 -0.07
CA ILE A 69 12.33 10.36 1.20
C ILE A 69 10.87 9.93 1.41
N GLY A 70 10.64 8.91 2.24
CA GLY A 70 9.32 8.44 2.68
C GLY A 70 8.99 7.00 2.32
N GLY A 71 9.69 6.40 1.35
CA GLY A 71 9.46 5.03 0.89
C GLY A 71 8.05 4.81 0.33
N ALA A 72 7.20 4.09 1.07
CA ALA A 72 5.78 3.90 0.72
C ALA A 72 4.90 5.13 1.01
N ALA A 73 5.38 6.07 1.83
CA ALA A 73 4.70 7.32 2.19
C ALA A 73 5.32 8.51 1.44
N VAL A 74 5.32 8.42 0.11
CA VAL A 74 5.80 9.48 -0.81
C VAL A 74 4.61 10.05 -1.58
N THR A 75 4.63 11.37 -1.82
CA THR A 75 3.74 12.03 -2.77
C THR A 75 4.57 12.57 -3.94
N GLU A 76 4.18 12.26 -5.18
CA GLU A 76 4.87 12.75 -6.38
C GLU A 76 3.87 13.35 -7.38
N GLU A 77 4.37 14.27 -8.21
CA GLU A 77 3.67 14.87 -9.34
C GLU A 77 3.91 14.03 -10.60
N ILE A 78 3.11 12.97 -10.78
CA ILE A 78 3.22 12.06 -11.95
C ILE A 78 2.50 12.58 -13.20
N ILE A 79 1.51 13.46 -13.01
CA ILE A 79 0.83 14.23 -14.04
C ILE A 79 1.03 15.70 -13.63
N PRO A 80 1.49 16.61 -14.53
CA PRO A 80 1.76 18.00 -14.16
C PRO A 80 0.57 18.65 -13.44
N GLU A 81 0.84 19.37 -12.37
CA GLU A 81 -0.14 20.02 -11.48
C GLU A 81 -1.01 19.09 -10.61
N PHE A 82 -0.89 17.75 -10.74
CA PHE A 82 -1.62 16.77 -9.92
C PHE A 82 -0.68 15.96 -9.02
N LYS A 83 -0.96 15.92 -7.71
CA LYS A 83 -0.14 15.26 -6.69
C LYS A 83 -0.78 13.95 -6.21
N PHE A 84 -0.01 12.87 -6.23
CA PHE A 84 -0.49 11.54 -5.88
C PHE A 84 0.36 10.89 -4.79
N SER A 85 -0.27 10.46 -3.70
CA SER A 85 0.35 9.57 -2.72
C SER A 85 0.58 8.20 -3.35
N ARG A 86 1.85 7.79 -3.51
CA ARG A 86 2.28 6.76 -4.48
C ARG A 86 1.85 5.35 -4.13
N ALA A 87 2.06 4.94 -2.87
CA ALA A 87 1.66 3.64 -2.36
C ALA A 87 0.59 3.85 -1.28
N SER A 88 0.98 4.19 -0.04
CA SER A 88 0.06 4.58 1.03
C SER A 88 -0.71 5.86 0.68
N TYR A 89 -1.94 6.01 1.17
CA TYR A 89 -2.85 7.14 0.89
C TYR A 89 -3.70 7.59 2.09
N LEU A 90 -3.89 6.72 3.08
CA LEU A 90 -4.55 7.02 4.34
C LEU A 90 -3.59 6.82 5.52
N LEU A 91 -3.82 7.58 6.59
CA LEU A 91 -3.17 7.45 7.88
C LEU A 91 -4.19 7.00 8.93
N SER A 92 -3.77 6.12 9.83
CA SER A 92 -4.58 5.66 10.99
C SER A 92 -3.75 4.90 12.02
N LEU A 93 -2.74 4.13 11.56
CA LEU A 93 -1.97 3.19 12.40
C LEU A 93 -0.65 3.75 12.95
N LEU A 94 -0.40 5.05 12.78
CA LEU A 94 0.76 5.72 13.36
C LEU A 94 0.56 5.87 14.88
N ARG A 95 1.39 5.21 15.70
CA ARG A 95 1.25 5.22 17.16
C ARG A 95 1.19 6.67 17.70
N PRO A 96 0.20 7.04 18.54
CA PRO A 96 0.03 8.41 19.04
C PRO A 96 1.26 8.99 19.75
N GLN A 97 2.08 8.13 20.35
CA GLN A 97 3.35 8.47 20.98
C GLN A 97 4.32 9.05 19.94
N ILE A 98 4.47 8.44 18.76
CA ILE A 98 5.34 8.94 17.68
C ILE A 98 4.86 10.32 17.21
N TYR A 99 3.54 10.49 17.02
CA TYR A 99 2.95 11.77 16.62
C TYR A 99 3.24 12.89 17.64
N THR A 100 3.15 12.56 18.93
CA THR A 100 3.32 13.50 20.04
C THR A 100 4.79 13.79 20.31
N ASP A 101 5.61 12.75 20.51
CA ASP A 101 7.03 12.85 20.81
C ASP A 101 7.74 13.66 19.74
N LEU A 102 7.58 13.27 18.47
CA LEU A 102 8.25 13.91 17.34
C LEU A 102 7.61 15.26 16.95
N GLU A 103 6.64 15.75 17.73
CA GLU A 103 5.96 17.04 17.55
C GLU A 103 5.40 17.24 16.11
N LEU A 104 4.88 16.20 15.45
CA LEU A 104 4.64 16.24 13.99
C LEU A 104 3.71 17.39 13.55
N LYS A 105 2.73 17.77 14.38
CA LYS A 105 1.84 18.92 14.15
C LYS A 105 2.57 20.27 14.14
N LYS A 106 3.64 20.42 14.93
CA LYS A 106 4.55 21.59 14.93
C LYS A 106 5.41 21.60 13.66
N HIS A 107 5.82 20.42 13.18
CA HIS A 107 6.58 20.24 11.93
C HIS A 107 5.71 20.19 10.66
N GLY A 108 4.49 20.72 10.73
CA GLY A 108 3.64 20.97 9.55
C GLY A 108 2.60 19.90 9.23
N LEU A 109 2.57 18.76 9.92
CA LEU A 109 1.58 17.72 9.66
C LEU A 109 0.16 18.23 9.91
N ARG A 110 -0.72 18.09 8.91
CA ARG A 110 -2.14 18.43 8.94
C ARG A 110 -2.94 17.26 8.38
N LEU A 111 -4.10 16.99 8.97
CA LEU A 111 -4.91 15.81 8.71
C LEU A 111 -6.35 16.22 8.42
N HIS A 112 -6.95 15.57 7.42
CA HIS A 112 -8.38 15.62 7.13
C HIS A 112 -9.00 14.29 7.55
N LEU A 113 -9.80 14.27 8.62
CA LEU A 113 -10.42 13.04 9.11
C LEU A 113 -11.47 12.54 8.11
N ARG A 114 -11.47 11.23 7.86
CA ARG A 114 -12.36 10.52 6.92
C ARG A 114 -13.74 10.31 7.56
N ASN A 115 -14.69 11.20 7.25
CA ASN A 115 -16.09 11.09 7.65
C ASN A 115 -17.02 11.45 6.47
N PRO A 116 -17.89 10.55 5.97
CA PRO A 116 -18.12 9.15 6.39
C PRO A 116 -16.88 8.24 6.25
N HIS A 117 -16.97 7.02 6.78
CA HIS A 117 -15.88 6.04 6.74
C HIS A 117 -15.82 5.31 5.39
N SER A 118 -16.96 4.80 4.91
CA SER A 118 -17.04 4.08 3.64
C SER A 118 -18.35 4.31 2.88
N PHE A 119 -18.30 4.10 1.56
CA PHE A 119 -19.45 4.10 0.65
C PHE A 119 -19.39 2.91 -0.30
N THR A 120 -20.38 2.02 -0.24
CA THR A 120 -20.47 0.83 -1.11
C THR A 120 -21.71 0.97 -2.01
N PRO A 121 -21.57 1.47 -3.26
CA PRO A 121 -22.66 1.45 -4.23
C PRO A 121 -22.92 0.03 -4.75
N MET A 122 -24.18 -0.38 -4.88
CA MET A 122 -24.56 -1.71 -5.36
C MET A 122 -24.79 -1.72 -6.88
N LEU A 123 -24.26 -2.73 -7.58
CA LEU A 123 -24.62 -2.99 -8.97
C LEU A 123 -25.86 -3.89 -9.05
N GLU A 124 -27.04 -3.27 -9.06
CA GLU A 124 -28.33 -3.97 -9.11
C GLU A 124 -28.90 -3.98 -10.54
N GLU A 125 -28.79 -5.12 -11.24
CA GLU A 125 -29.40 -5.27 -12.57
C GLU A 125 -30.93 -5.14 -12.53
N GLY A 126 -31.51 -4.55 -13.58
CA GLY A 126 -32.96 -4.57 -13.78
C GLY A 126 -33.79 -3.78 -12.76
N ALA A 127 -33.22 -2.77 -12.09
CA ALA A 127 -33.84 -2.00 -11.00
C ALA A 127 -35.21 -1.32 -11.30
N GLY A 128 -35.74 -1.40 -12.53
CA GLY A 128 -37.16 -1.17 -12.81
C GLY A 128 -37.68 0.22 -12.46
N GLY A 129 -36.84 1.25 -12.64
CA GLY A 129 -37.16 2.64 -12.27
C GLY A 129 -36.93 3.01 -10.81
N LYS A 130 -36.39 2.10 -9.99
CA LYS A 130 -35.90 2.40 -8.63
C LYS A 130 -34.48 2.94 -8.69
N VAL A 131 -34.14 3.82 -7.75
CA VAL A 131 -32.75 4.23 -7.49
C VAL A 131 -31.98 3.02 -6.94
N PRO A 132 -30.80 2.65 -7.50
CA PRO A 132 -29.97 1.57 -6.96
C PRO A 132 -29.56 1.85 -5.52
N ARG A 133 -29.40 0.80 -4.71
CA ARG A 133 -29.04 0.95 -3.29
C ARG A 133 -27.54 1.17 -3.07
N SER A 134 -27.20 1.64 -1.87
CA SER A 134 -25.83 1.79 -1.39
C SER A 134 -25.76 1.72 0.12
N LEU A 135 -24.59 1.40 0.67
CA LEU A 135 -24.27 1.56 2.09
C LEU A 135 -23.34 2.77 2.26
N LEU A 136 -23.75 3.78 3.03
CA LEU A 136 -22.87 4.88 3.46
C LEU A 136 -22.66 4.77 4.98
N LEU A 137 -21.49 4.29 5.42
CA LEU A 137 -21.20 4.10 6.85
C LEU A 137 -20.28 5.21 7.35
N GLY A 138 -20.59 5.80 8.50
CA GLY A 138 -19.83 6.90 9.11
C GLY A 138 -19.96 6.94 10.63
N THR A 139 -19.74 8.11 11.22
CA THR A 139 -19.70 8.27 12.69
C THR A 139 -21.08 8.29 13.36
N ASP A 140 -22.17 8.49 12.60
CA ASP A 140 -23.53 8.53 13.15
C ASP A 140 -24.16 7.13 13.11
N MET A 141 -24.28 6.51 14.30
CA MET A 141 -24.88 5.19 14.44
C MET A 141 -26.34 5.13 13.96
N ALA A 142 -27.14 6.19 14.17
CA ALA A 142 -28.54 6.20 13.75
C ALA A 142 -28.67 6.29 12.23
N GLU A 143 -27.74 6.99 11.55
CA GLU A 143 -27.66 6.95 10.09
C GLU A 143 -27.15 5.60 9.58
N ASN A 144 -26.10 5.03 10.18
CA ASN A 144 -25.61 3.69 9.82
C ASN A 144 -26.74 2.64 9.90
N GLN A 145 -27.56 2.69 10.95
CA GLN A 145 -28.72 1.80 11.09
C GLN A 145 -29.76 2.02 9.98
N LYS A 146 -30.04 3.27 9.55
CA LYS A 146 -30.93 3.53 8.40
C LYS A 146 -30.36 2.99 7.09
N GLN A 147 -29.05 3.12 6.88
CA GLN A 147 -28.37 2.64 5.67
C GLN A 147 -28.41 1.11 5.61
N ILE A 148 -28.08 0.42 6.70
CA ILE A 148 -28.16 -1.05 6.80
C ILE A 148 -29.61 -1.56 6.69
N ALA A 149 -30.58 -0.82 7.24
CA ALA A 149 -32.00 -1.17 7.19
C ALA A 149 -32.60 -1.22 5.76
N GLN A 150 -31.92 -0.69 4.75
CA GLN A 150 -32.25 -0.88 3.33
C GLN A 150 -32.02 -2.34 2.84
N PHE A 151 -31.25 -3.13 3.60
CA PHE A 151 -30.86 -4.50 3.29
C PHE A 151 -31.37 -5.50 4.35
N SER A 152 -31.18 -5.21 5.64
CA SER A 152 -31.87 -5.92 6.73
C SER A 152 -32.10 -5.04 7.97
N GLN A 153 -33.35 -5.08 8.47
CA GLN A 153 -33.74 -4.46 9.74
C GLN A 153 -33.09 -5.15 10.96
N LYS A 154 -32.85 -6.46 10.86
CA LYS A 154 -32.22 -7.26 11.93
C LYS A 154 -30.74 -6.92 12.05
N ASP A 155 -30.06 -6.77 10.91
CA ASP A 155 -28.66 -6.36 10.87
C ASP A 155 -28.47 -4.95 11.42
N ALA A 156 -29.37 -4.02 11.07
CA ALA A 156 -29.37 -2.68 11.64
C ALA A 156 -29.50 -2.69 13.18
N GLN A 157 -30.34 -3.58 13.74
CA GLN A 157 -30.47 -3.76 15.19
C GLN A 157 -29.27 -4.51 15.83
N ALA A 158 -28.53 -5.30 15.05
CA ALA A 158 -27.32 -5.98 15.52
C ALA A 158 -26.08 -5.08 15.51
N PHE A 159 -25.96 -4.19 14.52
CA PHE A 159 -24.75 -3.41 14.23
C PHE A 159 -24.15 -2.64 15.45
N PRO A 160 -24.91 -1.97 16.33
CA PRO A 160 -24.32 -1.30 17.50
C PRO A 160 -23.59 -2.25 18.45
N ARG A 161 -24.08 -3.48 18.59
CA ARG A 161 -23.49 -4.51 19.47
C ARG A 161 -22.26 -5.17 18.83
N TYR A 162 -22.20 -5.20 17.51
CA TYR A 162 -21.03 -5.62 16.74
C TYR A 162 -19.90 -4.59 16.89
N GLU A 163 -20.20 -3.30 16.74
CA GLU A 163 -19.23 -2.22 16.92
C GLU A 163 -18.66 -2.20 18.36
N GLU A 164 -19.51 -2.33 19.38
CA GLU A 164 -19.08 -2.46 20.78
C GLU A 164 -18.17 -3.68 21.00
N PHE A 165 -18.49 -4.81 20.38
CA PHE A 165 -17.66 -6.02 20.42
C PHE A 165 -16.28 -5.77 19.79
N MET A 166 -16.23 -5.23 18.57
CA MET A 166 -14.96 -4.94 17.87
C MET A 166 -14.12 -3.90 18.62
N HIS A 167 -14.74 -2.86 19.19
CA HIS A 167 -14.07 -1.88 20.04
C HIS A 167 -13.44 -2.51 21.30
N CYS A 168 -14.15 -3.44 21.95
CA CYS A 168 -13.63 -4.17 23.10
C CYS A 168 -12.38 -5.01 22.74
N LEU A 169 -12.37 -5.65 21.56
CA LEU A 169 -11.19 -6.38 21.08
C LEU A 169 -10.00 -5.43 20.81
N ALA A 170 -10.25 -4.28 20.19
CA ALA A 170 -9.24 -3.26 19.92
C ALA A 170 -8.59 -2.74 21.22
N LEU A 171 -9.39 -2.40 22.23
CA LEU A 171 -8.91 -1.98 23.56
C LEU A 171 -8.09 -3.06 24.28
N ALA A 172 -8.33 -4.35 24.00
CA ALA A 172 -7.57 -5.45 24.57
C ALA A 172 -6.20 -5.63 23.89
N ILE A 173 -6.12 -5.46 22.57
CA ILE A 173 -4.85 -5.58 21.82
C ILE A 173 -3.96 -4.35 21.99
N ASP A 174 -4.48 -3.13 22.00
CA ASP A 174 -3.64 -1.92 21.95
C ASP A 174 -2.44 -1.92 22.92
N PRO A 175 -2.56 -2.32 24.21
CA PRO A 175 -1.43 -2.39 25.13
C PRO A 175 -0.36 -3.46 24.80
N LEU A 176 -0.66 -4.38 23.89
CA LEU A 176 0.26 -5.43 23.41
C LEU A 176 1.11 -4.94 22.23
N LEU A 177 0.70 -3.89 21.51
CA LEU A 177 1.40 -3.37 20.33
C LEU A 177 2.71 -2.63 20.69
N ASP A 178 2.74 -1.99 21.86
CA ASP A 178 3.91 -1.22 22.35
C ASP A 178 4.86 -2.04 23.24
N VAL A 179 4.63 -3.36 23.42
CA VAL A 179 5.39 -4.18 24.37
C VAL A 179 6.16 -5.28 23.67
N ALA A 180 7.44 -5.43 24.04
CA ALA A 180 8.28 -6.54 23.58
C ALA A 180 7.59 -7.90 23.84
N PRO A 181 7.54 -8.81 22.84
CA PRO A 181 6.98 -10.15 23.03
C PRO A 181 7.59 -10.88 24.23
N VAL A 182 6.83 -11.81 24.81
CA VAL A 182 7.32 -12.62 25.93
C VAL A 182 8.55 -13.40 25.49
N ASP A 183 9.70 -13.11 26.09
CA ASP A 183 10.94 -13.84 25.86
C ASP A 183 10.83 -15.25 26.47
N MET A 184 10.30 -16.16 25.65
CA MET A 184 10.15 -17.58 25.99
C MET A 184 11.51 -18.26 26.20
N ALA A 185 12.57 -17.80 25.53
CA ALA A 185 13.92 -18.34 25.72
C ALA A 185 14.48 -17.96 27.10
N ALA A 186 14.34 -16.70 27.54
CA ALA A 186 14.70 -16.29 28.90
C ALA A 186 13.80 -16.92 29.96
N PHE A 187 12.51 -17.15 29.68
CA PHE A 187 11.61 -17.83 30.61
C PHE A 187 11.96 -19.33 30.78
N GLN A 188 12.29 -20.03 29.70
CA GLN A 188 12.64 -21.46 29.74
C GLN A 188 14.10 -21.71 30.14
N ARG A 189 15.05 -20.99 29.56
CA ARG A 189 16.50 -21.24 29.69
C ARG A 189 17.24 -20.24 30.60
N GLY A 190 16.61 -19.11 30.94
CA GLY A 190 17.21 -18.10 31.82
C GLY A 190 17.29 -18.51 33.30
N SER A 191 18.18 -17.83 34.02
CA SER A 191 18.34 -17.93 35.47
C SER A 191 17.05 -17.54 36.23
N LEU A 192 16.92 -17.97 37.49
CA LEU A 192 15.75 -17.65 38.33
C LEU A 192 15.44 -16.14 38.37
N LEU A 193 16.47 -15.28 38.41
CA LEU A 193 16.31 -13.83 38.39
C LEU A 193 15.76 -13.31 37.04
N GLN A 194 16.22 -13.88 35.92
CA GLN A 194 15.71 -13.56 34.58
C GLN A 194 14.26 -14.00 34.42
N ARG A 195 13.90 -15.20 34.92
CA ARG A 195 12.51 -15.70 34.92
C ARG A 195 11.57 -14.81 35.74
N ILE A 196 12.00 -14.37 36.93
CA ILE A 196 11.22 -13.43 37.76
C ILE A 196 11.05 -12.07 37.05
N ARG A 197 12.09 -11.59 36.35
CA ARG A 197 11.99 -10.36 35.54
C ARG A 197 11.06 -10.54 34.34
N SER A 198 11.07 -11.68 33.65
CA SER A 198 10.16 -11.94 32.51
C SER A 198 8.69 -12.11 32.94
N LEU A 199 8.39 -12.44 34.21
CA LEU A 199 7.00 -12.33 34.70
C LEU A 199 6.41 -10.91 34.57
N SER A 200 7.25 -9.87 34.50
CA SER A 200 6.78 -8.50 34.26
C SER A 200 6.27 -8.27 32.83
N THR A 201 6.76 -9.02 31.83
CA THR A 201 6.28 -8.94 30.44
C THR A 201 4.92 -9.64 30.24
N LEU A 202 4.47 -10.43 31.22
CA LEU A 202 3.11 -10.99 31.23
C LEU A 202 2.03 -9.98 31.66
N LYS A 203 2.39 -8.84 32.26
CA LYS A 203 1.41 -7.84 32.75
C LYS A 203 0.45 -7.34 31.65
N PRO A 204 0.89 -7.02 30.42
CA PRO A 204 -0.02 -6.59 29.35
C PRO A 204 -0.94 -7.71 28.87
N LEU A 205 -0.45 -8.95 28.77
CA LEU A 205 -1.29 -10.11 28.47
C LEU A 205 -2.36 -10.34 29.55
N LEU A 206 -2.01 -10.18 30.83
CA LEU A 206 -2.99 -10.23 31.93
C LEU A 206 -3.98 -9.06 31.89
N LYS A 207 -3.57 -7.87 31.43
CA LYS A 207 -4.47 -6.72 31.20
C LYS A 207 -5.43 -7.00 30.04
N ALA A 208 -4.92 -7.47 28.90
CA ALA A 208 -5.72 -7.86 27.74
C ALA A 208 -6.75 -8.95 28.10
N GLY A 209 -6.32 -10.01 28.77
CA GLY A 209 -7.21 -11.07 29.25
C GLY A 209 -8.28 -10.59 30.23
N ARG A 210 -8.00 -9.58 31.06
CA ARG A 210 -9.00 -8.92 31.93
C ARG A 210 -9.99 -8.05 31.17
N ILE A 211 -9.55 -7.35 30.12
CA ILE A 211 -10.43 -6.54 29.25
C ILE A 211 -11.37 -7.46 28.47
N LEU A 212 -10.84 -8.52 27.86
CA LEU A 212 -11.62 -9.49 27.11
C LEU A 212 -12.60 -10.25 28.02
N GLY A 213 -12.15 -10.70 29.20
CA GLY A 213 -12.98 -11.44 30.15
C GLY A 213 -13.69 -12.62 29.50
N ALA A 214 -15.02 -12.62 29.51
CA ALA A 214 -15.85 -13.66 28.88
C ALA A 214 -15.78 -13.67 27.33
N GLN A 215 -15.30 -12.60 26.69
CA GLN A 215 -15.13 -12.51 25.24
C GLN A 215 -13.84 -13.19 24.73
N LEU A 216 -12.95 -13.64 25.62
CA LEU A 216 -11.66 -14.26 25.22
C LEU A 216 -11.80 -15.41 24.19
N PRO A 217 -12.80 -16.31 24.25
CA PRO A 217 -12.99 -17.34 23.22
C PRO A 217 -13.39 -16.75 21.86
N ARG A 218 -14.21 -15.68 21.84
CA ARG A 218 -14.60 -14.99 20.60
C ARG A 218 -13.45 -14.20 20.01
N TYR A 219 -12.63 -13.58 20.84
CA TYR A 219 -11.38 -12.95 20.42
C TYR A 219 -10.45 -13.95 19.71
N TYR A 220 -10.26 -15.13 20.31
CA TYR A 220 -9.50 -16.21 19.68
C TYR A 220 -10.13 -16.65 18.34
N GLU A 221 -11.46 -16.69 18.24
CA GLU A 221 -12.16 -16.95 16.98
C GLU A 221 -11.90 -15.86 15.94
N VAL A 222 -11.94 -14.56 16.28
CA VAL A 222 -11.59 -13.46 15.34
C VAL A 222 -10.17 -13.61 14.77
N LEU A 223 -9.22 -14.05 15.61
CA LEU A 223 -7.83 -14.24 15.20
C LEU A 223 -7.56 -15.49 14.35
N THR A 224 -8.42 -16.50 14.40
CA THR A 224 -8.11 -17.85 13.86
C THR A 224 -9.14 -18.41 12.89
N ALA A 225 -10.38 -17.94 12.94
CA ALA A 225 -11.41 -18.31 11.99
C ALA A 225 -11.35 -17.43 10.72
N PRO A 226 -12.04 -17.84 9.64
CA PRO A 226 -12.39 -16.94 8.55
C PRO A 226 -13.30 -15.81 9.01
N ILE A 227 -13.12 -14.61 8.47
CA ILE A 227 -13.95 -13.46 8.84
C ILE A 227 -15.43 -13.68 8.49
N THR A 228 -15.74 -14.40 7.40
CA THR A 228 -17.13 -14.72 7.02
C THR A 228 -17.84 -15.49 8.12
N LYS A 229 -17.18 -16.49 8.74
CA LYS A 229 -17.73 -17.24 9.88
C LYS A 229 -18.06 -16.36 11.09
N MET A 230 -17.37 -15.22 11.26
CA MET A 230 -17.70 -14.24 12.30
C MET A 230 -18.88 -13.39 11.86
N LEU A 231 -18.84 -12.83 10.64
CA LEU A 231 -19.87 -11.94 10.11
C LEU A 231 -21.24 -12.63 9.98
N ASP A 232 -21.27 -13.92 9.59
CA ASP A 232 -22.48 -14.75 9.50
C ASP A 232 -23.19 -14.95 10.86
N GLN A 233 -22.49 -14.79 11.99
CA GLN A 233 -23.10 -14.85 13.32
C GLN A 233 -23.82 -13.54 13.69
N TRP A 234 -23.48 -12.43 13.04
CA TRP A 234 -24.01 -11.10 13.34
C TRP A 234 -25.03 -10.62 12.31
N PHE A 235 -24.81 -10.93 11.02
CA PHE A 235 -25.47 -10.29 9.89
C PHE A 235 -25.97 -11.31 8.86
N GLU A 236 -27.10 -11.00 8.21
CA GLU A 236 -27.69 -11.82 7.15
C GLU A 236 -27.61 -11.18 5.76
N SER A 237 -27.33 -9.88 5.67
CA SER A 237 -27.20 -9.16 4.41
C SER A 237 -25.78 -9.22 3.83
N GLU A 238 -25.65 -9.82 2.65
CA GLU A 238 -24.38 -9.91 1.91
C GLU A 238 -23.69 -8.54 1.69
N PRO A 239 -24.37 -7.45 1.30
CA PRO A 239 -23.73 -6.15 1.12
C PRO A 239 -23.02 -5.60 2.36
N LEU A 240 -23.60 -5.80 3.56
CA LEU A 240 -22.96 -5.38 4.80
C LEU A 240 -21.76 -6.28 5.12
N LYS A 241 -21.90 -7.60 4.97
CA LYS A 241 -20.80 -8.55 5.21
C LYS A 241 -19.63 -8.31 4.25
N ALA A 242 -19.91 -8.08 2.96
CA ALA A 242 -18.90 -7.75 1.97
C ALA A 242 -18.21 -6.40 2.27
N THR A 243 -18.98 -5.37 2.62
CA THR A 243 -18.46 -4.05 3.02
C THR A 243 -17.57 -4.09 4.27
N LEU A 244 -17.81 -5.03 5.20
CA LEU A 244 -16.95 -5.24 6.37
C LEU A 244 -15.78 -6.21 6.07
N ALA A 245 -15.92 -7.10 5.09
CA ALA A 245 -14.89 -8.05 4.70
C ALA A 245 -13.76 -7.40 3.88
N THR A 246 -13.96 -6.23 3.27
CA THR A 246 -12.89 -5.47 2.57
C THR A 246 -11.69 -5.24 3.49
N ASP A 247 -11.94 -4.76 4.70
CA ASP A 247 -10.94 -4.42 5.71
C ASP A 247 -10.26 -5.69 6.29
N ALA A 248 -10.82 -6.88 6.02
CA ALA A 248 -10.27 -8.18 6.40
C ALA A 248 -9.32 -8.80 5.34
N VAL A 249 -9.26 -8.23 4.13
CA VAL A 249 -8.47 -8.78 3.02
C VAL A 249 -7.57 -7.77 2.31
N ILE A 250 -7.83 -6.46 2.46
CA ILE A 250 -7.08 -5.40 1.79
C ILE A 250 -5.55 -5.54 2.02
N GLY A 251 -4.79 -5.50 0.93
CA GLY A 251 -3.32 -5.67 0.94
C GLY A 251 -2.81 -7.11 1.04
N ALA A 252 -3.64 -8.07 1.47
CA ALA A 252 -3.24 -9.46 1.73
C ALA A 252 -3.69 -10.44 0.63
N MET A 253 -2.84 -11.41 0.28
CA MET A 253 -3.22 -12.54 -0.60
C MET A 253 -4.04 -13.54 0.21
N THR A 254 -5.30 -13.20 0.48
CA THR A 254 -6.17 -13.87 1.46
C THR A 254 -7.63 -13.68 1.07
N SER A 255 -8.45 -14.72 1.16
CA SER A 255 -9.90 -14.66 0.95
C SER A 255 -10.64 -14.37 2.27
N PRO A 256 -11.87 -13.80 2.25
CA PRO A 256 -12.71 -13.72 3.44
C PRO A 256 -13.01 -15.10 4.07
N HIS A 257 -12.83 -16.18 3.32
CA HIS A 257 -12.97 -17.58 3.77
C HIS A 257 -11.65 -18.21 4.27
N THR A 258 -10.51 -17.50 4.19
CA THR A 258 -9.23 -17.98 4.71
C THR A 258 -9.16 -17.81 6.24
N PRO A 259 -8.80 -18.86 7.01
CA PRO A 259 -8.56 -18.75 8.45
C PRO A 259 -7.55 -17.65 8.80
N GLY A 260 -7.86 -16.80 9.78
CA GLY A 260 -7.01 -15.70 10.22
C GLY A 260 -7.25 -14.35 9.54
N SER A 261 -8.10 -14.29 8.50
CA SER A 261 -8.51 -13.03 7.85
C SER A 261 -9.11 -12.01 8.84
N GLY A 262 -9.79 -12.46 9.90
CA GLY A 262 -10.34 -11.58 10.93
C GLY A 262 -9.30 -10.75 11.72
N TYR A 263 -8.03 -11.15 11.72
CA TYR A 263 -6.94 -10.33 12.30
C TYR A 263 -6.73 -9.02 11.52
N VAL A 264 -6.83 -9.06 10.18
CA VAL A 264 -6.61 -7.89 9.33
C VAL A 264 -7.73 -6.86 9.54
N LEU A 265 -8.98 -7.32 9.70
CA LEU A 265 -10.09 -6.44 10.07
C LEU A 265 -9.86 -5.77 11.43
N LEU A 266 -9.51 -6.57 12.43
CA LEU A 266 -9.25 -6.05 13.77
C LEU A 266 -8.11 -5.03 13.77
N HIS A 267 -7.10 -5.21 12.91
CA HIS A 267 -6.04 -4.23 12.68
C HIS A 267 -6.58 -2.89 12.14
N HIS A 268 -7.55 -2.89 11.22
CA HIS A 268 -8.16 -1.66 10.70
C HIS A 268 -9.03 -0.91 11.73
N VAL A 269 -9.70 -1.64 12.63
CA VAL A 269 -10.49 -1.08 13.74
C VAL A 269 -9.60 -0.43 14.82
N MET A 270 -8.38 -0.94 15.03
CA MET A 270 -7.45 -0.46 16.07
C MET A 270 -6.79 0.90 15.79
N GLY A 271 -6.88 1.42 14.57
CA GLY A 271 -6.27 2.71 14.21
C GLY A 271 -6.88 3.90 14.96
N GLY A 272 -6.26 5.07 14.89
CA GLY A 272 -6.78 6.28 15.50
C GLY A 272 -5.91 7.53 15.27
N LEU A 273 -6.56 8.69 15.21
CA LEU A 273 -5.93 9.97 14.89
C LEU A 273 -6.44 11.10 15.79
N GLU A 274 -5.53 12.00 16.17
CA GLU A 274 -5.80 13.19 17.00
C GLU A 274 -6.70 12.93 18.23
N GLY A 275 -6.53 11.76 18.88
CA GLY A 275 -7.31 11.36 20.05
C GLY A 275 -8.66 10.70 19.77
N THR A 276 -8.99 10.45 18.50
CA THR A 276 -10.22 9.76 18.08
C THR A 276 -9.91 8.29 17.73
N PRO A 277 -10.38 7.30 18.52
CA PRO A 277 -10.25 5.88 18.18
C PRO A 277 -11.01 5.51 16.90
N GLY A 278 -10.51 4.55 16.14
CA GLY A 278 -11.06 4.13 14.85
C GLY A 278 -10.91 5.16 13.72
N ALA A 279 -10.34 6.34 13.98
CA ALA A 279 -10.30 7.41 13.00
C ALA A 279 -9.20 7.23 11.95
N TRP A 280 -9.62 7.16 10.69
CA TRP A 280 -8.79 7.22 9.50
C TRP A 280 -8.77 8.66 8.95
N GLY A 281 -7.71 9.05 8.24
CA GLY A 281 -7.61 10.39 7.67
C GLY A 281 -6.59 10.52 6.54
N TYR A 282 -6.79 11.55 5.73
CA TYR A 282 -5.86 11.94 4.67
C TYR A 282 -4.87 12.98 5.18
N VAL A 283 -3.62 12.89 4.73
CA VAL A 283 -2.58 13.89 5.03
C VAL A 283 -2.69 15.03 4.02
N GLN A 284 -2.75 16.28 4.51
CA GLN A 284 -2.77 17.47 3.66
C GLN A 284 -1.45 17.59 2.87
N GLY A 285 -1.54 17.86 1.57
CA GLY A 285 -0.42 17.80 0.63
C GLY A 285 -0.08 16.38 0.16
N GLY A 286 -0.78 15.35 0.67
CA GLY A 286 -0.54 13.93 0.41
C GLY A 286 0.39 13.28 1.45
N MET A 287 0.50 11.95 1.40
CA MET A 287 1.24 11.15 2.40
C MET A 287 2.74 11.51 2.52
N GLY A 288 3.33 12.13 1.50
CA GLY A 288 4.69 12.67 1.57
C GLY A 288 4.90 13.63 2.74
N ALA A 289 3.90 14.45 3.07
CA ALA A 289 4.01 15.43 4.15
C ALA A 289 4.11 14.81 5.56
N LEU A 290 3.75 13.52 5.72
CA LEU A 290 4.05 12.77 6.96
C LEU A 290 5.55 12.48 7.05
N SER A 291 6.14 11.93 5.99
CA SER A 291 7.58 11.67 5.89
C SER A 291 8.39 12.96 6.07
N ASP A 292 7.94 14.06 5.44
CA ASP A 292 8.54 15.38 5.59
C ASP A 292 8.49 15.87 7.05
N ALA A 293 7.34 15.78 7.73
CA ALA A 293 7.22 16.21 9.12
C ALA A 293 8.15 15.43 10.07
N ILE A 294 8.31 14.11 9.84
CA ILE A 294 9.25 13.27 10.60
C ILE A 294 10.71 13.68 10.30
N ALA A 295 11.05 13.91 9.03
CA ALA A 295 12.39 14.33 8.62
C ALA A 295 12.77 15.73 9.12
N ILE A 296 11.82 16.68 9.12
CA ILE A 296 12.00 18.01 9.72
C ILE A 296 12.22 17.88 11.24
N SER A 297 11.47 16.99 11.92
CA SER A 297 11.68 16.70 13.34
C SER A 297 13.10 16.15 13.60
N ALA A 298 13.55 15.16 12.82
CA ALA A 298 14.89 14.58 12.94
C ALA A 298 16.02 15.62 12.68
N THR A 299 15.93 16.37 11.58
CA THR A 299 16.94 17.35 11.17
C THR A 299 16.97 18.58 12.09
N THR A 300 15.84 18.99 12.68
CA THR A 300 15.80 20.03 13.74
C THR A 300 16.63 19.64 14.96
N HIS A 301 16.74 18.35 15.26
CA HIS A 301 17.59 17.81 16.33
C HIS A 301 19.03 17.48 15.88
N GLY A 302 19.36 17.72 14.61
CA GLY A 302 20.71 17.59 14.04
C GLY A 302 20.99 16.30 13.25
N ALA A 303 19.98 15.49 12.94
CA ALA A 303 20.16 14.29 12.13
C ALA A 303 20.58 14.66 10.70
N SER A 304 21.49 13.90 10.11
CA SER A 304 21.88 14.05 8.71
C SER A 304 21.04 13.10 7.84
N ILE A 305 20.47 13.58 6.75
CA ILE A 305 19.71 12.76 5.79
C ILE A 305 20.31 13.01 4.41
N PHE A 306 20.70 11.94 3.72
CA PHE A 306 21.31 11.99 2.39
C PHE A 306 20.45 11.17 1.42
N THR A 307 19.97 11.82 0.37
CA THR A 307 19.30 11.19 -0.78
C THR A 307 20.33 10.87 -1.87
N GLU A 308 19.96 10.01 -2.82
CA GLU A 308 20.83 9.55 -3.93
C GLU A 308 22.16 8.92 -3.42
N LYS A 309 22.11 8.30 -2.24
CA LYS A 309 23.22 7.58 -1.60
C LYS A 309 22.80 6.14 -1.29
N THR A 310 22.93 5.28 -2.30
CA THR A 310 22.75 3.83 -2.17
C THR A 310 23.81 3.24 -1.26
N VAL A 311 23.39 2.58 -0.18
CA VAL A 311 24.27 1.68 0.60
C VAL A 311 24.33 0.33 -0.11
N VAL A 312 25.54 -0.17 -0.35
CA VAL A 312 25.76 -1.45 -1.06
C VAL A 312 26.29 -2.57 -0.17
N LYS A 313 26.85 -2.24 1.01
CA LYS A 313 27.39 -3.22 1.95
C LYS A 313 27.40 -2.71 3.38
N VAL A 314 27.07 -3.58 4.34
CA VAL A 314 27.36 -3.39 5.77
C VAL A 314 28.76 -3.93 6.06
N GLN A 315 29.62 -3.13 6.69
CA GLN A 315 30.95 -3.56 7.09
C GLN A 315 30.91 -4.21 8.48
N VAL A 316 31.58 -5.34 8.62
CA VAL A 316 31.80 -6.02 9.91
C VAL A 316 33.28 -6.34 10.10
N ASN A 317 33.74 -6.35 11.35
CA ASN A 317 35.11 -6.72 11.69
C ASN A 317 35.31 -8.25 11.72
N SER A 318 36.52 -8.69 12.03
CA SER A 318 36.89 -10.10 12.24
C SER A 318 36.22 -10.79 13.43
N GLU A 319 35.40 -10.08 14.21
CA GLU A 319 34.58 -10.62 15.32
C GLU A 319 33.07 -10.57 15.00
N GLY A 320 32.68 -10.21 13.77
CA GLY A 320 31.27 -10.08 13.36
C GLY A 320 30.55 -8.83 13.87
N ARG A 321 31.29 -7.85 14.43
CA ARG A 321 30.73 -6.58 14.88
C ARG A 321 30.68 -5.58 13.73
N VAL A 322 29.56 -4.87 13.60
CA VAL A 322 29.40 -3.72 12.70
C VAL A 322 30.53 -2.69 12.87
N GLN A 323 31.02 -2.18 11.74
CA GLN A 323 31.99 -1.07 11.68
C GLN A 323 31.49 0.14 10.86
N GLY A 324 30.41 -0.03 10.08
CA GLY A 324 29.90 1.01 9.20
C GLY A 324 29.17 0.47 7.97
N VAL A 325 29.06 1.31 6.95
CA VAL A 325 28.49 0.98 5.64
C VAL A 325 29.39 1.47 4.50
N VAL A 326 29.29 0.81 3.35
CA VAL A 326 29.89 1.26 2.08
C VAL A 326 28.80 1.77 1.16
N LEU A 327 29.00 2.95 0.57
CA LEU A 327 28.12 3.53 -0.44
C LEU A 327 28.52 3.06 -1.86
N GLU A 328 27.61 3.17 -2.81
CA GLU A 328 27.80 2.77 -4.21
C GLU A 328 28.97 3.50 -4.91
N ASP A 329 29.30 4.72 -4.48
CA ASP A 329 30.48 5.47 -4.95
C ASP A 329 31.81 5.03 -4.30
N GLY A 330 31.79 3.97 -3.49
CA GLY A 330 32.94 3.46 -2.75
C GLY A 330 33.23 4.19 -1.43
N THR A 331 32.46 5.22 -1.06
CA THR A 331 32.66 5.92 0.22
C THR A 331 32.35 5.01 1.40
N GLU A 332 33.31 4.85 2.30
CA GLU A 332 33.12 4.16 3.57
C GLU A 332 32.68 5.14 4.67
N VAL A 333 31.60 4.81 5.37
CA VAL A 333 31.04 5.60 6.47
C VAL A 333 31.05 4.75 7.73
N ARG A 334 31.95 5.07 8.68
CA ARG A 334 32.10 4.30 9.92
C ARG A 334 30.93 4.56 10.88
N SER A 335 30.45 3.52 11.54
CA SER A 335 29.48 3.63 12.63
C SER A 335 29.54 2.48 13.62
N ARG A 336 29.01 2.72 14.84
CA ARG A 336 28.92 1.70 15.90
C ARG A 336 27.62 0.92 15.85
N ALA A 337 26.60 1.49 15.22
CA ALA A 337 25.31 0.87 14.96
C ALA A 337 24.88 1.11 13.51
N VAL A 338 24.23 0.10 12.92
CA VAL A 338 23.54 0.18 11.63
C VAL A 338 22.14 -0.35 11.84
N LEU A 339 21.13 0.44 11.47
CA LEU A 339 19.72 0.06 11.46
C LEU A 339 19.29 -0.03 9.99
N SER A 340 18.70 -1.15 9.57
CA SER A 340 18.10 -1.24 8.24
C SER A 340 16.60 -1.00 8.30
N SER A 341 16.11 -0.10 7.45
CA SER A 341 14.69 0.11 7.16
C SER A 341 14.30 -0.42 5.77
N THR A 342 15.18 -1.18 5.10
CA THR A 342 14.84 -1.90 3.85
C THR A 342 14.15 -3.23 4.16
N SER A 343 13.71 -3.96 3.14
CA SER A 343 13.16 -5.32 3.34
C SER A 343 14.19 -6.27 3.98
N PRO A 344 13.74 -7.34 4.66
CA PRO A 344 14.64 -8.35 5.23
C PRO A 344 15.53 -9.00 4.17
N GLN A 345 15.00 -9.27 2.97
CA GLN A 345 15.74 -9.86 1.85
C GLN A 345 16.87 -8.94 1.38
N ILE A 346 16.63 -7.65 1.19
CA ILE A 346 17.70 -6.68 0.87
C ILE A 346 18.73 -6.63 2.02
N THR A 347 18.26 -6.53 3.27
CA THR A 347 19.13 -6.40 4.45
C THR A 347 20.07 -7.60 4.60
N PHE A 348 19.54 -8.83 4.63
CA PHE A 348 20.30 -10.01 5.02
C PHE A 348 20.87 -10.81 3.85
N LEU A 349 20.30 -10.69 2.64
CA LEU A 349 20.79 -11.43 1.46
C LEU A 349 21.70 -10.57 0.56
N LYS A 350 21.59 -9.23 0.60
CA LYS A 350 22.39 -8.33 -0.25
C LYS A 350 23.37 -7.45 0.52
N LEU A 351 22.92 -6.81 1.61
CA LEU A 351 23.73 -5.81 2.33
C LEU A 351 24.63 -6.40 3.44
N ALA A 352 24.10 -7.35 4.22
CA ALA A 352 24.84 -8.01 5.30
C ALA A 352 25.78 -9.10 4.74
N PRO A 353 27.03 -9.20 5.25
CA PRO A 353 27.91 -10.32 4.94
C PRO A 353 27.33 -11.64 5.49
N GLN A 354 26.93 -12.54 4.60
CA GLN A 354 26.19 -13.76 4.95
C GLN A 354 27.03 -14.76 5.75
N GLU A 355 28.36 -14.69 5.66
CA GLU A 355 29.28 -15.55 6.43
C GLU A 355 29.21 -15.34 7.96
N TRP A 356 28.53 -14.28 8.41
CA TRP A 356 28.24 -13.99 9.82
C TRP A 356 26.79 -14.30 10.23
N LEU A 357 25.97 -14.85 9.33
CA LEU A 357 24.58 -15.20 9.58
C LEU A 357 24.43 -16.74 9.69
N PRO A 358 23.57 -17.26 10.59
CA PRO A 358 23.26 -18.70 10.61
C PRO A 358 22.62 -19.14 9.29
N GLU A 359 23.00 -20.31 8.76
CA GLU A 359 22.50 -20.83 7.49
C GLU A 359 20.97 -20.97 7.47
N GLU A 360 20.40 -21.56 8.53
CA GLU A 360 18.93 -21.66 8.74
C GLU A 360 18.23 -20.29 8.73
N PHE A 361 18.90 -19.24 9.23
CA PHE A 361 18.35 -17.89 9.21
C PHE A 361 18.36 -17.32 7.78
N VAL A 362 19.46 -17.50 7.03
CA VAL A 362 19.55 -17.07 5.62
C VAL A 362 18.52 -17.80 4.76
N GLU A 363 18.39 -19.12 4.93
CA GLU A 363 17.36 -19.92 4.25
C GLU A 363 15.96 -19.39 4.56
N ARG A 364 15.64 -19.18 5.85
CA ARG A 364 14.33 -18.64 6.26
C ARG A 364 14.05 -17.25 5.69
N ILE A 365 15.04 -16.36 5.63
CA ILE A 365 14.88 -15.04 4.97
C ILE A 365 14.65 -15.19 3.46
N SER A 366 15.33 -16.13 2.80
CA SER A 366 15.14 -16.40 1.37
C SER A 366 13.73 -16.93 1.03
N GLN A 367 13.10 -17.62 1.97
CA GLN A 367 11.74 -18.18 1.86
C GLN A 367 10.63 -17.21 2.30
N LEU A 368 10.95 -16.00 2.78
CA LEU A 368 9.93 -15.02 3.18
C LEU A 368 9.11 -14.52 1.98
N ASP A 369 7.86 -14.95 1.91
CA ASP A 369 6.91 -14.42 0.93
C ASP A 369 6.47 -12.99 1.31
N THR A 370 6.73 -12.06 0.39
CA THR A 370 6.36 -10.64 0.50
C THR A 370 5.50 -10.18 -0.68
N ARG A 371 4.94 -11.12 -1.46
CA ARG A 371 4.05 -10.80 -2.58
C ARG A 371 2.75 -10.20 -2.05
N SER A 372 2.38 -9.04 -2.58
CA SER A 372 1.08 -8.39 -2.33
C SER A 372 0.23 -8.45 -3.60
N PRO A 373 -1.07 -8.75 -3.51
CA PRO A 373 -1.94 -8.95 -4.66
C PRO A 373 -2.58 -7.63 -5.12
N VAL A 374 -1.85 -6.51 -5.07
CA VAL A 374 -2.42 -5.17 -5.19
C VAL A 374 -1.84 -4.44 -6.38
N THR A 375 -2.73 -3.80 -7.16
CA THR A 375 -2.35 -2.73 -8.08
C THR A 375 -2.94 -1.41 -7.62
N LYS A 376 -2.20 -0.31 -7.81
CA LYS A 376 -2.71 1.04 -7.60
C LYS A 376 -2.73 1.83 -8.90
N ILE A 377 -3.91 2.25 -9.32
CA ILE A 377 -4.13 3.09 -10.50
C ILE A 377 -4.40 4.52 -10.01
N ASN A 378 -3.65 5.49 -10.55
CA ASN A 378 -3.77 6.90 -10.21
C ASN A 378 -4.35 7.64 -11.43
N VAL A 379 -5.44 8.38 -11.24
CA VAL A 379 -6.18 9.04 -12.32
C VAL A 379 -6.40 10.52 -11.99
N ALA A 380 -6.17 11.40 -12.96
CA ALA A 380 -6.57 12.79 -12.93
C ALA A 380 -7.89 12.94 -13.72
N VAL A 381 -8.90 13.57 -13.13
CA VAL A 381 -10.23 13.74 -13.75
C VAL A 381 -10.69 15.21 -13.70
N ASP A 382 -11.53 15.61 -14.65
CA ASP A 382 -12.06 16.99 -14.79
C ASP A 382 -13.36 17.24 -14.00
N ARG A 383 -13.84 16.22 -13.28
CA ARG A 383 -15.07 16.21 -12.47
C ARG A 383 -15.06 15.04 -11.50
N LEU A 384 -15.86 15.11 -10.45
CA LEU A 384 -16.13 13.97 -9.57
C LEU A 384 -16.89 12.86 -10.34
N PRO A 385 -16.63 11.57 -10.05
CA PRO A 385 -17.50 10.48 -10.51
C PRO A 385 -18.93 10.71 -10.03
N SER A 386 -19.94 10.14 -10.69
CA SER A 386 -21.35 10.26 -10.28
C SER A 386 -21.95 8.86 -10.15
N PHE A 387 -22.37 8.49 -8.95
CA PHE A 387 -22.89 7.15 -8.69
C PHE A 387 -24.41 7.09 -8.92
N LEU A 388 -24.92 6.02 -9.52
CA LEU A 388 -26.37 5.88 -9.76
C LEU A 388 -27.20 5.90 -8.46
N ALA A 389 -26.64 5.33 -7.37
CA ALA A 389 -27.23 5.34 -6.04
C ALA A 389 -27.12 6.69 -5.32
N ALA A 390 -26.16 7.53 -5.71
CA ALA A 390 -25.91 8.85 -5.11
C ALA A 390 -25.41 9.85 -6.17
N PRO A 391 -26.29 10.38 -7.03
CA PRO A 391 -25.88 11.24 -8.14
C PRO A 391 -25.31 12.59 -7.68
N ASN A 392 -24.46 13.19 -8.52
CA ASN A 392 -23.80 14.45 -8.21
C ASN A 392 -24.78 15.64 -8.11
N ALA A 393 -24.52 16.51 -7.13
CA ALA A 393 -25.26 17.75 -6.97
C ALA A 393 -24.89 18.77 -8.08
N PRO A 394 -25.84 19.64 -8.50
CA PRO A 394 -25.53 20.75 -9.38
C PRO A 394 -24.40 21.63 -8.82
N GLY A 395 -23.41 21.96 -9.66
CA GLY A 395 -22.24 22.75 -9.26
C GLY A 395 -21.00 21.95 -8.85
N GLY A 396 -21.04 20.61 -8.93
CA GLY A 396 -19.83 19.76 -8.90
C GLY A 396 -19.05 19.77 -7.58
N GLN A 397 -19.70 20.14 -6.47
CA GLN A 397 -19.05 20.13 -5.16
C GLN A 397 -18.93 18.70 -4.60
N PRO A 398 -17.87 18.38 -3.83
CA PRO A 398 -17.78 17.16 -3.06
C PRO A 398 -19.03 16.91 -2.19
N LEU A 399 -19.42 15.64 -2.13
CA LEU A 399 -20.52 15.12 -1.31
C LEU A 399 -19.94 14.15 -0.27
N PRO A 400 -20.68 13.73 0.77
CA PRO A 400 -20.15 12.84 1.80
C PRO A 400 -19.52 11.56 1.23
N HIS A 401 -20.16 10.92 0.24
CA HIS A 401 -19.64 9.70 -0.40
C HIS A 401 -18.35 9.92 -1.22
N HIS A 402 -17.95 11.16 -1.51
CA HIS A 402 -16.67 11.48 -2.17
C HIS A 402 -15.50 11.61 -1.17
N GLN A 403 -15.80 11.72 0.13
CA GLN A 403 -14.84 12.05 1.19
C GLN A 403 -14.42 10.82 2.03
N CYS A 404 -14.91 9.64 1.65
CA CYS A 404 -14.68 8.35 2.32
C CYS A 404 -13.86 7.39 1.43
N SER A 405 -13.69 6.15 1.89
CA SER A 405 -13.32 5.04 0.99
C SER A 405 -14.56 4.58 0.22
N ILE A 406 -14.40 4.27 -1.07
CA ILE A 406 -15.50 3.83 -1.93
C ILE A 406 -15.23 2.39 -2.36
N HIS A 407 -16.10 1.45 -2.00
CA HIS A 407 -15.90 0.02 -2.23
C HIS A 407 -16.71 -0.44 -3.45
N LEU A 408 -16.03 -0.82 -4.53
CA LEU A 408 -16.65 -1.35 -5.75
C LEU A 408 -16.42 -2.86 -5.87
N ASN A 409 -17.35 -3.57 -6.53
CA ASN A 409 -17.39 -5.04 -6.58
C ASN A 409 -17.40 -5.67 -5.17
N CYS A 410 -18.27 -5.15 -4.30
CA CYS A 410 -18.42 -5.54 -2.89
C CYS A 410 -19.90 -5.77 -2.53
N GLU A 411 -20.67 -6.36 -3.45
CA GLU A 411 -22.09 -6.67 -3.27
C GLU A 411 -22.32 -7.91 -2.39
N ASP A 412 -21.40 -8.88 -2.44
CA ASP A 412 -21.45 -10.11 -1.64
C ASP A 412 -20.05 -10.68 -1.34
N THR A 413 -19.98 -11.56 -0.34
CA THR A 413 -18.70 -12.13 0.13
C THR A 413 -18.13 -13.20 -0.79
N LEU A 414 -18.95 -13.84 -1.63
CA LEU A 414 -18.52 -14.83 -2.62
C LEU A 414 -17.80 -14.16 -3.80
N LEU A 415 -18.21 -12.95 -4.20
CA LEU A 415 -17.52 -12.17 -5.22
C LEU A 415 -16.07 -11.84 -4.81
N LEU A 416 -15.86 -11.45 -3.55
CA LEU A 416 -14.52 -11.24 -2.98
C LEU A 416 -13.69 -12.54 -2.99
N HIS A 417 -14.33 -13.68 -2.75
CA HIS A 417 -13.68 -15.00 -2.81
C HIS A 417 -13.30 -15.39 -4.24
N GLN A 418 -14.18 -15.19 -5.22
CA GLN A 418 -13.92 -15.48 -6.63
C GLN A 418 -12.76 -14.64 -7.16
N ALA A 419 -12.68 -13.37 -6.76
CA ALA A 419 -11.57 -12.51 -7.11
C ALA A 419 -10.23 -13.01 -6.54
N PHE A 420 -10.23 -13.55 -5.31
CA PHE A 420 -9.07 -14.26 -4.76
C PHE A 420 -8.71 -15.53 -5.55
N GLU A 421 -9.70 -16.32 -5.98
CA GLU A 421 -9.46 -17.54 -6.77
C GLU A 421 -8.82 -17.22 -8.12
N ASP A 422 -9.33 -16.22 -8.85
CA ASP A 422 -8.71 -15.71 -10.08
C ASP A 422 -7.21 -15.44 -9.87
N ALA A 423 -6.86 -14.69 -8.82
CA ALA A 423 -5.47 -14.32 -8.53
C ALA A 423 -4.59 -15.51 -8.09
N MET A 424 -5.17 -16.52 -7.43
CA MET A 424 -4.45 -17.76 -7.08
C MET A 424 -4.12 -18.59 -8.32
N ASP A 425 -4.97 -18.57 -9.35
CA ASP A 425 -4.71 -19.16 -10.66
C ASP A 425 -3.78 -18.29 -11.56
N GLY A 426 -3.32 -17.15 -11.05
CA GLY A 426 -2.46 -16.22 -11.78
C GLY A 426 -3.21 -15.37 -12.82
N LEU A 427 -4.54 -15.24 -12.68
CA LEU A 427 -5.40 -14.44 -13.54
C LEU A 427 -5.74 -13.09 -12.88
N PRO A 428 -5.68 -11.96 -13.60
CA PRO A 428 -6.16 -10.68 -13.06
C PRO A 428 -7.68 -10.69 -12.96
N SER A 429 -8.22 -10.67 -11.74
CA SER A 429 -9.64 -10.98 -11.50
C SER A 429 -10.61 -10.22 -12.41
N HIS A 430 -11.66 -10.89 -12.88
CA HIS A 430 -12.66 -10.28 -13.77
C HIS A 430 -13.54 -9.23 -13.09
N ARG A 431 -13.70 -9.30 -11.77
CA ARG A 431 -14.40 -8.30 -10.94
C ARG A 431 -13.60 -8.09 -9.65
N PRO A 432 -12.45 -7.40 -9.71
CA PRO A 432 -11.60 -7.22 -8.54
C PRO A 432 -12.30 -6.33 -7.53
N MET A 433 -12.12 -6.59 -6.24
CA MET A 433 -12.47 -5.63 -5.19
C MET A 433 -11.64 -4.35 -5.41
N ILE A 434 -12.30 -3.20 -5.47
CA ILE A 434 -11.65 -1.90 -5.63
C ILE A 434 -11.97 -1.01 -4.43
N GLU A 435 -10.94 -0.56 -3.70
CA GLU A 435 -11.07 0.63 -2.86
C GLU A 435 -10.69 1.87 -3.67
N LEU A 436 -11.67 2.71 -3.94
CA LEU A 436 -11.50 3.99 -4.63
C LEU A 436 -11.48 5.13 -3.60
N CYS A 437 -10.50 6.03 -3.73
CA CYS A 437 -10.37 7.22 -2.89
C CYS A 437 -10.22 8.48 -3.74
N ILE A 438 -10.81 9.58 -3.29
CA ILE A 438 -10.75 10.90 -3.95
C ILE A 438 -10.17 11.92 -2.96
N PRO A 439 -8.87 11.88 -2.61
CA PRO A 439 -8.33 12.73 -1.54
C PRO A 439 -8.47 14.24 -1.83
N SER A 440 -8.54 14.62 -3.11
CA SER A 440 -8.84 16.01 -3.53
C SER A 440 -10.25 16.52 -3.20
N SER A 441 -11.15 15.64 -2.74
CA SER A 441 -12.47 16.06 -2.21
C SER A 441 -12.36 16.73 -0.84
N LEU A 442 -11.29 16.44 -0.10
CA LEU A 442 -10.97 16.99 1.23
C LEU A 442 -9.80 17.98 1.17
N ASP A 443 -8.82 17.75 0.30
CA ASP A 443 -7.64 18.59 0.13
C ASP A 443 -7.51 19.13 -1.32
N PRO A 444 -7.97 20.36 -1.58
CA PRO A 444 -7.89 20.96 -2.91
C PRO A 444 -6.44 21.31 -3.36
N THR A 445 -5.42 21.08 -2.53
CA THR A 445 -4.01 21.32 -2.92
C THR A 445 -3.40 20.19 -3.77
N LEU A 446 -4.16 19.10 -4.00
CA LEU A 446 -3.71 17.92 -4.75
C LEU A 446 -4.02 17.98 -6.25
N ALA A 447 -4.89 18.88 -6.70
CA ALA A 447 -5.32 18.99 -8.10
C ALA A 447 -5.63 20.45 -8.48
N PRO A 448 -5.63 20.81 -9.79
CA PRO A 448 -6.13 22.10 -10.27
C PRO A 448 -7.60 22.34 -9.91
N ALA A 449 -8.02 23.60 -9.86
CA ALA A 449 -9.39 23.98 -9.51
C ALA A 449 -10.43 23.31 -10.44
N GLY A 450 -11.42 22.64 -9.85
CA GLY A 450 -12.46 21.89 -10.56
C GLY A 450 -12.03 20.50 -11.05
N CYS A 451 -10.75 20.15 -10.93
CA CYS A 451 -10.22 18.83 -11.24
C CYS A 451 -9.98 18.03 -9.95
N HIS A 452 -9.86 16.71 -10.08
CA HIS A 452 -9.66 15.81 -8.94
C HIS A 452 -8.57 14.78 -9.22
N VAL A 453 -7.84 14.39 -8.16
CA VAL A 453 -7.08 13.14 -8.13
C VAL A 453 -7.97 12.02 -7.56
N VAL A 454 -7.98 10.89 -8.27
CA VAL A 454 -8.63 9.64 -7.88
C VAL A 454 -7.56 8.55 -7.80
N SER A 455 -7.63 7.71 -6.77
CA SER A 455 -6.83 6.51 -6.63
C SER A 455 -7.75 5.29 -6.60
N LEU A 456 -7.45 4.29 -7.41
CA LEU A 456 -8.09 2.97 -7.34
C LEU A 456 -7.04 1.99 -6.80
N PHE A 457 -7.38 1.30 -5.72
CA PHE A 457 -6.58 0.26 -5.10
C PHE A 457 -7.28 -1.07 -5.38
N THR A 458 -6.79 -1.80 -6.38
CA THR A 458 -7.43 -3.01 -6.88
C THR A 458 -6.78 -4.24 -6.24
N GLN A 459 -7.59 -4.95 -5.45
CA GLN A 459 -7.20 -6.19 -4.79
C GLN A 459 -7.23 -7.35 -5.79
N TYR A 460 -6.47 -8.40 -5.51
CA TYR A 460 -6.39 -9.62 -6.32
C TYR A 460 -5.87 -9.39 -7.75
N THR A 461 -4.83 -8.56 -7.86
CA THR A 461 -3.91 -8.57 -9.01
C THR A 461 -2.74 -9.50 -8.70
N PRO A 462 -2.54 -10.62 -9.42
CA PRO A 462 -1.45 -11.55 -9.13
C PRO A 462 -0.07 -10.96 -9.44
N TYR A 463 0.91 -11.24 -8.59
CA TYR A 463 2.30 -10.75 -8.75
C TYR A 463 2.97 -11.32 -10.01
N THR A 464 2.66 -12.57 -10.34
CA THR A 464 3.09 -13.27 -11.56
C THR A 464 1.86 -13.86 -12.22
N LEU A 465 1.73 -13.69 -13.53
CA LEU A 465 0.60 -14.18 -14.31
C LEU A 465 0.68 -15.69 -14.54
N ALA A 466 -0.45 -16.29 -14.89
CA ALA A 466 -0.61 -17.71 -15.22
C ALA A 466 0.50 -18.20 -16.18
N GLY A 467 1.03 -19.40 -15.92
CA GLY A 467 2.18 -19.94 -16.65
C GLY A 467 3.54 -19.31 -16.27
N GLY A 468 3.61 -18.50 -15.21
CA GLY A 468 4.85 -17.87 -14.74
C GLY A 468 5.23 -16.60 -15.51
N LYS A 469 4.30 -16.01 -16.27
CA LYS A 469 4.55 -14.83 -17.09
C LYS A 469 4.68 -13.58 -16.21
N ALA A 470 5.66 -12.72 -16.52
CA ALA A 470 5.76 -11.38 -15.97
C ALA A 470 4.86 -10.41 -16.76
N TRP A 471 4.27 -9.44 -16.04
CA TRP A 471 3.42 -8.40 -16.61
C TRP A 471 4.13 -7.56 -17.69
N ASP A 472 3.64 -7.58 -18.92
CA ASP A 472 4.10 -6.68 -19.99
C ASP A 472 3.27 -5.36 -20.04
N GLU A 473 3.60 -4.44 -20.94
CA GLU A 473 2.86 -3.17 -21.09
C GLU A 473 1.43 -3.38 -21.64
N GLN A 474 1.22 -4.36 -22.51
CA GLN A 474 -0.09 -4.64 -23.11
C GLN A 474 -1.07 -5.18 -22.06
N GLU A 475 -0.62 -6.10 -21.20
CA GLU A 475 -1.41 -6.66 -20.10
C GLU A 475 -1.76 -5.61 -19.06
N ARG A 476 -0.79 -4.77 -18.71
CA ARG A 476 -0.98 -3.64 -17.79
C ARG A 476 -2.00 -2.63 -18.32
N ASN A 477 -1.96 -2.32 -19.62
CA ASN A 477 -2.93 -1.43 -20.25
C ASN A 477 -4.31 -2.09 -20.34
N ALA A 478 -4.40 -3.35 -20.77
CA ALA A 478 -5.67 -4.08 -20.83
C ALA A 478 -6.36 -4.23 -19.46
N TYR A 479 -5.57 -4.42 -18.39
CA TYR A 479 -6.07 -4.38 -17.02
C TYR A 479 -6.59 -2.99 -16.67
N ALA A 480 -5.77 -1.94 -16.85
CA ALA A 480 -6.15 -0.57 -16.51
C ALA A 480 -7.39 -0.08 -17.26
N ASP A 481 -7.52 -0.41 -18.55
CA ASP A 481 -8.69 -0.07 -19.38
C ASP A 481 -9.96 -0.75 -18.86
N ARG A 482 -9.87 -2.03 -18.45
CA ARG A 482 -11.00 -2.77 -17.87
C ARG A 482 -11.48 -2.14 -16.55
N GLU A 483 -10.56 -1.75 -15.68
CA GLU A 483 -10.90 -1.07 -14.41
C GLU A 483 -11.37 0.39 -14.61
N HIS A 484 -11.14 0.98 -15.78
CA HIS A 484 -11.57 2.33 -16.13
C HIS A 484 -13.01 2.39 -16.69
N ILE A 485 -13.47 1.33 -17.35
CA ILE A 485 -14.84 1.24 -17.93
C ILE A 485 -15.95 1.52 -16.89
N PRO A 486 -15.92 1.01 -15.64
CA PRO A 486 -16.92 1.31 -14.62
C PRO A 486 -17.07 2.81 -14.27
N LEU A 487 -16.00 3.61 -14.44
CA LEU A 487 -16.02 5.05 -14.12
C LEU A 487 -16.62 5.91 -15.24
N CYS A 488 -16.78 5.37 -16.46
CA CYS A 488 -17.12 6.13 -17.65
C CYS A 488 -18.55 5.90 -18.18
N HIS A 489 -19.33 5.03 -17.55
CA HIS A 489 -20.73 4.79 -17.94
C HIS A 489 -21.67 5.90 -17.44
N ASP A 490 -21.63 7.05 -18.12
CA ASP A 490 -22.69 8.05 -18.09
C ASP A 490 -23.75 7.71 -19.17
N PRO A 491 -24.98 7.27 -18.83
CA PRO A 491 -26.04 6.99 -19.79
C PRO A 491 -26.73 8.29 -20.28
N GLY A 492 -25.95 9.23 -20.80
CA GLY A 492 -26.42 10.49 -21.38
C GLY A 492 -26.69 10.35 -22.90
N PRO A 493 -27.82 10.88 -23.43
CA PRO A 493 -28.16 10.73 -24.84
C PRO A 493 -27.27 11.58 -25.76
N ALA A 494 -26.87 11.01 -26.90
CA ALA A 494 -26.07 11.68 -27.91
C ALA A 494 -26.77 12.93 -28.47
N LEU A 495 -26.30 14.12 -28.09
CA LEU A 495 -26.66 15.38 -28.74
C LEU A 495 -25.55 15.82 -29.70
N LEU A 496 -25.76 15.50 -30.97
CA LEU A 496 -24.98 15.99 -32.10
C LEU A 496 -24.98 17.53 -32.13
N CYS A 497 -23.79 18.14 -32.16
CA CYS A 497 -23.64 19.55 -32.51
C CYS A 497 -23.30 19.67 -34.01
N PRO A 498 -23.98 20.54 -34.80
CA PRO A 498 -23.87 20.53 -36.26
C PRO A 498 -22.58 21.18 -36.81
N PRO A 499 -22.15 20.83 -38.03
CA PRO A 499 -20.85 21.22 -38.57
C PRO A 499 -20.85 22.62 -39.21
N CYS A 500 -19.81 23.42 -38.92
CA CYS A 500 -19.45 24.58 -39.72
C CYS A 500 -18.37 24.20 -40.75
N THR A 501 -18.64 24.48 -42.03
CA THR A 501 -17.82 24.10 -43.19
C THR A 501 -16.79 25.20 -43.58
N PRO A 502 -15.81 24.92 -44.47
CA PRO A 502 -14.45 25.48 -44.35
C PRO A 502 -14.08 26.58 -45.37
N ALA A 503 -12.96 27.28 -45.13
CA ALA A 503 -12.29 28.10 -46.14
C ALA A 503 -10.74 28.02 -46.07
N LEU A 504 -10.15 27.73 -47.23
CA LEU A 504 -8.74 27.84 -47.70
C LEU A 504 -7.59 27.02 -47.04
N ARG A 505 -6.97 26.23 -47.93
CA ARG A 505 -5.66 25.52 -47.88
C ARG A 505 -4.53 26.46 -48.32
N LEU A 506 -3.20 26.25 -48.17
CA LEU A 506 -2.24 25.25 -47.64
C LEU A 506 -0.84 25.99 -47.61
N PRO A 507 0.33 25.43 -47.22
CA PRO A 507 0.64 24.19 -46.49
C PRO A 507 1.58 24.35 -45.26
N LEU A 508 1.33 23.60 -44.19
CA LEU A 508 2.30 23.02 -43.23
C LEU A 508 1.49 22.16 -42.24
N PRO A 509 1.84 20.88 -41.97
CA PRO A 509 1.04 20.04 -41.07
C PRO A 509 1.15 20.56 -39.62
N SER A 510 0.03 21.06 -39.11
CA SER A 510 -0.09 21.70 -37.79
C SER A 510 -0.70 20.75 -36.76
N PRO A 511 -0.46 20.97 -35.45
CA PRO A 511 -0.99 20.13 -34.37
C PRO A 511 -2.40 20.55 -33.90
N GLY A 512 -3.10 19.65 -33.20
CA GLY A 512 -4.39 19.91 -32.54
C GLY A 512 -5.62 19.62 -33.42
N PRO A 513 -6.82 19.41 -32.83
CA PRO A 513 -7.32 20.10 -31.63
C PRO A 513 -7.24 19.28 -30.32
N VAL A 514 -7.64 19.93 -29.22
CA VAL A 514 -7.39 19.51 -27.83
C VAL A 514 -8.51 18.62 -27.27
N SER A 515 -8.13 17.47 -26.72
CA SER A 515 -8.82 16.82 -25.61
C SER A 515 -7.76 16.35 -24.60
N LEU A 516 -7.75 16.96 -23.40
CA LEU A 516 -6.70 16.76 -22.40
C LEU A 516 -7.00 15.55 -21.50
N TRP A 517 -6.75 14.34 -22.04
CA TRP A 517 -6.62 13.13 -21.23
C TRP A 517 -5.14 12.73 -21.21
N LYS A 518 -4.46 12.97 -20.09
CA LYS A 518 -3.05 12.56 -19.89
C LYS A 518 -2.97 11.49 -18.82
N TRP A 519 -2.85 10.25 -19.27
CA TRP A 519 -2.58 9.09 -18.43
C TRP A 519 -1.06 8.86 -18.29
N ARG A 520 -0.64 8.51 -17.07
CA ARG A 520 0.59 7.76 -16.80
C ARG A 520 0.25 6.73 -15.73
N SER A 521 0.03 5.48 -16.13
CA SER A 521 0.04 4.40 -15.14
C SER A 521 1.43 4.32 -14.51
N SER A 522 1.46 3.89 -13.26
CA SER A 522 2.65 4.03 -12.42
C SER A 522 2.82 2.79 -11.57
N TRP A 523 3.21 1.70 -12.23
CA TRP A 523 3.29 0.37 -11.64
C TRP A 523 4.37 0.33 -10.57
N ALA A 524 3.94 0.37 -9.32
CA ALA A 524 4.78 0.04 -8.19
C ALA A 524 4.50 -1.43 -7.83
N HIS A 525 5.25 -2.35 -8.44
CA HIS A 525 5.59 -3.58 -7.73
C HIS A 525 6.54 -3.17 -6.60
N GLY A 526 5.97 -2.75 -5.47
CA GLY A 526 6.75 -2.65 -4.25
C GLY A 526 7.16 -4.06 -3.83
N GLU A 527 8.40 -4.23 -3.37
CA GLU A 527 8.67 -5.26 -2.37
C GLU A 527 7.65 -5.03 -1.26
N GLY A 528 6.83 -6.05 -0.97
CA GLY A 528 5.53 -5.80 -0.39
C GLY A 528 5.59 -5.12 0.98
N VAL A 529 4.57 -4.31 1.27
CA VAL A 529 4.20 -3.99 2.66
C VAL A 529 3.55 -5.23 3.26
N GLY A 530 4.32 -6.31 3.33
CA GLY A 530 3.99 -7.47 4.15
C GLY A 530 4.11 -7.06 5.61
N LEU A 531 3.05 -7.25 6.38
CA LEU A 531 3.14 -7.25 7.84
C LEU A 531 4.01 -8.44 8.25
N THR A 532 5.33 -8.24 8.34
CA THR A 532 6.24 -9.24 8.90
C THR A 532 5.87 -9.48 10.36
N GLN A 533 5.10 -10.54 10.62
CA GLN A 533 4.98 -11.10 11.95
C GLN A 533 6.37 -11.53 12.41
N ALA A 534 6.73 -11.13 13.64
CA ALA A 534 8.04 -11.42 14.20
C ALA A 534 8.21 -12.93 14.43
N ALA A 535 8.95 -13.60 13.54
CA ALA A 535 9.38 -14.98 13.73
C ALA A 535 10.41 -15.05 14.89
N VAL A 536 9.95 -15.42 16.08
CA VAL A 536 10.81 -15.62 17.26
C VAL A 536 11.78 -16.78 16.97
N CYS A 537 13.07 -16.51 17.09
CA CYS A 537 14.12 -17.48 16.79
C CYS A 537 14.11 -18.67 17.76
N LYS A 538 14.19 -19.88 17.19
CA LYS A 538 14.66 -21.06 17.91
C LYS A 538 15.52 -21.90 16.97
N GLY A 539 16.83 -21.84 17.16
CA GLY A 539 17.67 -23.02 16.94
C GLY A 539 17.62 -23.88 18.20
N ASP A 540 17.47 -25.19 18.02
CA ASP A 540 17.95 -26.24 18.91
C ASP A 540 18.00 -27.53 18.07
N ASP A 541 19.16 -28.16 18.00
CA ASP A 541 19.33 -29.49 17.43
C ASP A 541 18.47 -30.53 18.18
N ASP A 542 17.74 -31.39 17.46
CA ASP A 542 17.95 -32.83 17.60
C ASP A 542 17.33 -33.63 16.44
N ALA A 543 17.92 -34.79 16.15
CA ALA A 543 17.52 -35.63 15.03
C ALA A 543 16.43 -36.67 15.38
N SER A 544 15.86 -37.27 14.33
CA SER A 544 14.97 -38.45 14.31
C SER A 544 13.49 -38.25 14.69
N HIS A 545 12.59 -38.39 13.70
CA HIS A 545 11.97 -39.70 13.41
C HIS A 545 11.21 -39.72 12.06
N ARG A 546 11.04 -40.93 11.50
CA ARG A 546 10.41 -41.21 10.19
C ARG A 546 8.88 -41.20 10.25
N GLY A 547 8.17 -40.88 9.16
CA GLY A 547 6.72 -41.12 9.08
C GLY A 547 5.98 -40.77 7.78
N MET A 548 6.05 -41.63 6.75
CA MET A 548 5.06 -41.87 5.68
C MET A 548 4.50 -40.69 4.84
N CYS A 549 4.87 -40.69 3.55
CA CYS A 549 4.07 -40.07 2.48
C CYS A 549 2.80 -40.87 2.18
N GLY A 550 1.70 -40.18 1.85
CA GLY A 550 0.51 -40.76 1.22
C GLY A 550 0.28 -40.12 -0.16
N LEU A 551 0.19 -40.95 -1.21
CA LEU A 551 -0.12 -40.49 -2.57
C LEU A 551 -1.59 -40.09 -2.69
N TYR A 552 -1.89 -39.08 -3.49
CA TYR A 552 -3.15 -39.02 -4.26
C TYR A 552 -2.89 -38.57 -5.70
N THR A 553 -3.67 -39.15 -6.63
CA THR A 553 -3.41 -39.16 -8.06
C THR A 553 -4.29 -38.18 -8.84
N HIS A 554 -3.72 -37.54 -9.87
CA HIS A 554 -4.48 -36.76 -10.85
C HIS A 554 -5.46 -37.62 -11.65
N THR A 555 -6.59 -37.03 -12.07
CA THR A 555 -7.29 -37.38 -13.31
C THR A 555 -7.73 -36.12 -14.05
N HIS A 556 -7.49 -36.07 -15.36
CA HIS A 556 -7.92 -34.98 -16.26
C HIS A 556 -9.29 -35.30 -16.87
N SER A 557 -10.08 -34.27 -17.17
CA SER A 557 -10.91 -34.25 -18.40
C SER A 557 -11.16 -32.81 -18.87
N SER A 558 -11.28 -32.65 -20.19
CA SER A 558 -11.61 -31.38 -20.86
C SER A 558 -12.69 -31.64 -21.91
N PRO A 559 -13.46 -30.62 -22.34
CA PRO A 559 -13.57 -30.45 -23.79
C PRO A 559 -13.61 -28.99 -24.30
N LYS A 560 -12.86 -28.84 -25.40
CA LYS A 560 -12.82 -27.81 -26.46
C LYS A 560 -14.11 -26.98 -26.73
N TYR A 561 -13.91 -25.70 -27.03
CA TYR A 561 -14.60 -24.96 -28.11
C TYR A 561 -13.61 -24.03 -28.85
N ALA A 562 -13.95 -23.61 -30.08
CA ALA A 562 -13.02 -22.96 -31.04
C ALA A 562 -13.19 -21.43 -31.13
N PRO A 563 -12.15 -20.67 -31.52
CA PRO A 563 -12.20 -19.21 -31.62
C PRO A 563 -12.71 -18.69 -32.97
N CYS A 564 -13.32 -17.51 -32.96
CA CYS A 564 -13.70 -16.76 -34.17
C CYS A 564 -12.69 -15.63 -34.45
N VAL A 565 -12.46 -15.30 -35.73
CA VAL A 565 -11.41 -14.38 -36.19
C VAL A 565 -12.00 -13.01 -36.56
N ILE A 566 -11.50 -11.92 -35.99
CA ILE A 566 -11.72 -10.54 -36.47
C ILE A 566 -10.37 -9.77 -36.46
N GLN A 567 -10.21 -8.84 -37.40
CA GLN A 567 -8.93 -8.33 -37.92
C GLN A 567 -8.38 -7.10 -37.16
N HIS A 568 -7.05 -6.95 -37.16
CA HIS A 568 -6.32 -5.77 -36.67
C HIS A 568 -6.41 -4.54 -37.60
N SER A 569 -6.35 -3.34 -37.01
CA SER A 569 -5.81 -2.10 -37.59
C SER A 569 -5.50 -1.07 -36.48
N PRO A 570 -4.63 -0.06 -36.71
CA PRO A 570 -3.53 0.20 -35.77
C PRO A 570 -3.72 1.35 -34.77
N THR A 571 -3.16 1.19 -33.58
CA THR A 571 -2.92 2.25 -32.57
C THR A 571 -1.50 2.84 -32.66
N PRO A 572 -1.31 4.12 -32.32
CA PRO A 572 -0.03 4.82 -32.48
C PRO A 572 0.98 4.55 -31.36
N SER A 573 2.26 4.81 -31.65
CA SER A 573 3.42 4.54 -30.80
C SER A 573 3.43 5.29 -29.47
N ILE A 574 3.77 4.59 -28.39
CA ILE A 574 4.01 5.15 -27.05
C ILE A 574 5.51 4.99 -26.72
N ILE A 575 6.08 5.99 -26.02
CA ILE A 575 7.50 6.04 -25.67
C ILE A 575 7.68 5.54 -24.24
N MET A 576 8.36 4.40 -24.08
CA MET A 576 8.83 3.92 -22.78
C MET A 576 9.99 4.79 -22.26
N GLN A 577 10.01 4.99 -20.93
CA GLN A 577 11.22 5.32 -20.18
C GLN A 577 11.36 4.30 -19.05
N GLU A 578 12.27 3.35 -19.22
CA GLU A 578 12.86 2.62 -18.09
C GLU A 578 13.72 3.59 -17.25
N PRO A 579 13.90 3.34 -15.95
CA PRO A 579 15.01 3.93 -15.21
C PRO A 579 16.32 3.41 -15.83
N GLN A 580 17.13 4.34 -16.37
CA GLN A 580 18.37 4.01 -17.04
C GLN A 580 19.39 3.44 -16.05
N PHE A 581 19.66 2.14 -16.12
CA PHE A 581 20.89 1.56 -15.58
C PHE A 581 22.07 2.01 -16.45
N LEU A 582 22.90 2.92 -15.93
CA LEU A 582 24.15 3.33 -16.57
C LEU A 582 25.22 2.25 -16.36
N ALA A 583 25.18 1.22 -17.20
CA ALA A 583 26.28 0.26 -17.36
C ALA A 583 27.11 0.63 -18.61
N GLY A 584 28.07 1.54 -18.44
CA GLY A 584 29.06 1.85 -19.47
C GLY A 584 30.32 1.00 -19.31
N CYS A 585 30.56 0.06 -20.24
CA CYS A 585 31.87 -0.52 -20.54
C CYS A 585 31.87 -1.02 -21.99
N GLU A 586 32.78 -0.49 -22.81
CA GLU A 586 32.99 -0.91 -24.20
C GLU A 586 34.02 -2.06 -24.33
N GLU A 587 33.94 -2.76 -25.47
CA GLU A 587 34.95 -3.66 -26.08
C GLU A 587 35.46 -4.91 -25.32
N ALA A 588 35.09 -6.10 -25.82
CA ALA A 588 35.96 -6.93 -26.69
C ALA A 588 35.20 -8.18 -27.20
N GLY A 589 35.50 -8.65 -28.42
CA GLY A 589 34.69 -9.68 -29.12
C GLY A 589 35.27 -11.10 -29.16
N GLY A 590 34.43 -12.07 -29.56
CA GLY A 590 34.81 -13.46 -29.85
C GLY A 590 33.69 -14.47 -29.53
N PRO A 591 33.28 -15.38 -30.44
CA PRO A 591 32.19 -16.32 -30.20
C PRO A 591 32.67 -17.67 -29.65
N VAL A 592 32.00 -18.23 -28.63
CA VAL A 592 32.21 -19.61 -28.16
C VAL A 592 30.88 -20.31 -27.82
N GLU A 593 30.88 -21.61 -28.07
CA GLU A 593 29.78 -22.57 -28.24
C GLU A 593 28.91 -22.90 -27.00
N ASN A 594 27.70 -23.39 -27.26
CA ASN A 594 26.80 -24.04 -26.28
C ASN A 594 27.37 -25.38 -25.75
N PRO A 595 27.44 -25.60 -24.42
CA PRO A 595 27.54 -26.93 -23.84
C PRO A 595 26.14 -27.53 -23.60
N LYS A 596 25.97 -28.78 -24.05
CA LYS A 596 24.78 -29.60 -23.75
C LYS A 596 24.84 -30.10 -22.30
N TRP A 597 23.74 -30.01 -21.56
CA TRP A 597 23.60 -30.75 -20.31
C TRP A 597 23.20 -32.21 -20.58
N GLN A 598 24.07 -33.15 -20.19
CA GLN A 598 23.75 -34.58 -20.16
C GLN A 598 23.13 -34.97 -18.82
N VAL A 599 22.08 -35.78 -18.88
CA VAL A 599 21.49 -36.43 -17.70
C VAL A 599 22.18 -37.77 -17.47
N THR A 600 22.67 -38.01 -16.26
CA THR A 600 23.10 -39.33 -15.80
C THR A 600 22.51 -39.62 -14.42
N ALA A 601 21.78 -40.72 -14.30
CA ALA A 601 21.20 -41.20 -13.06
C ALA A 601 21.85 -42.53 -12.64
N ALA A 602 22.23 -42.62 -11.36
CA ALA A 602 22.48 -43.85 -10.60
C ALA A 602 22.37 -43.47 -9.11
N ALA A 603 21.31 -43.85 -8.39
CA ALA A 603 21.03 -45.19 -7.87
C ALA A 603 21.82 -45.55 -6.61
N SER A 604 21.25 -45.15 -5.46
CA SER A 604 21.16 -45.87 -4.18
C SER A 604 22.36 -46.66 -3.62
N ASN A 605 22.77 -46.28 -2.42
CA ASN A 605 22.60 -47.12 -1.21
C ASN A 605 22.21 -46.24 -0.02
#